data_AF-D8THH1-F1
#
_entry.id   AF-D8THH1-F1
#
_cell.length_a   1.000
_cell.length_b   1.000
_cell.length_c   1.000
_cell.angle_alpha   90.00
_cell.angle_beta   90.00
_cell.angle_gamma   90.00
#
_symmetry.space_group_name_H-M   'P 1'
#
loop_
_entity.id
_entity.type
_entity.pdbx_description
1 polymer ?
#
loop_
_entity_poly.entity_id
_entity_poly.type
_entity_poly.pdbx_seq_one_letter_code
_entity_poly.pdbx_strand_id
1 'polypeptide(L)'
;MDAPEAGQERPGSRQRASERAGELFSDFAQEDGTLAVTALGDLLSAVDVNSSPDTCMRVVNTLAGPHAESMTRDQALAAVGMISTTQESTPGEAHQQQQQQFTQQQFIPQQHASQPLPQSQQQMLGQAQGGQTGALHLDEAVVQYMAKLEEHRRKCEVEGRYQEAKLASRRLADLRTAQVDSLRQELACKQARELEEVHAVYEEETAKFHQLWDQRMKEYGANVTKALEDLKSSHTTQLAAYVEDLQRKKPTRARPSRDYLVQREMQDKLVKAKLYGRATKVKSMADELYQAELETTVAAWEAESKLKIAKLQSKQQNEYEVLLQRGAKGRDELELKRLAETERRTLRFRNIVSELEQLHKLELAHLENFLDAQVLAGKATPLKDPGAFRRKREQLFSLSLS
;
A
#
# COMPACT_ATOMS: atom_id res chain seq x y z
N MET A 1 -64.78 2.31 -41.34
CA MET A 1 -63.54 1.94 -42.04
C MET A 1 -62.42 2.34 -41.11
N ASP A 2 -62.14 1.44 -40.17
CA ASP A 2 -61.17 1.63 -39.11
C ASP A 2 -59.78 1.27 -39.61
N ALA A 3 -58.86 2.22 -39.52
CA ALA A 3 -57.42 1.97 -39.68
C ALA A 3 -56.83 1.65 -38.30
N PRO A 4 -55.96 0.64 -38.17
CA PRO A 4 -55.42 0.25 -36.88
C PRO A 4 -54.34 1.25 -36.44
N GLU A 5 -54.44 1.69 -35.18
CA GLU A 5 -53.43 2.45 -34.45
C GLU A 5 -52.12 1.67 -34.38
N ALA A 6 -51.08 2.18 -35.05
CA ALA A 6 -49.72 1.73 -34.86
C ALA A 6 -49.20 2.27 -33.52
N GLY A 7 -49.14 1.39 -32.52
CA GLY A 7 -48.55 1.66 -31.21
C GLY A 7 -47.08 2.03 -31.34
N GLN A 8 -46.74 3.27 -30.98
CA GLN A 8 -45.36 3.71 -30.78
C GLN A 8 -44.78 3.05 -29.52
N GLU A 9 -43.99 2.00 -29.71
CA GLU A 9 -43.11 1.49 -28.67
C GLU A 9 -42.10 2.58 -28.28
N ARG A 10 -42.14 2.99 -27.01
CA ARG A 10 -41.15 3.90 -26.43
C ARG A 10 -39.77 3.22 -26.48
N PRO A 11 -38.68 3.91 -26.86
CA PRO A 11 -37.34 3.34 -26.78
C PRO A 11 -37.03 3.01 -25.32
N GLY A 12 -37.13 1.72 -25.00
CA GLY A 12 -36.95 1.17 -23.67
C GLY A 12 -35.55 1.48 -23.14
N SER A 13 -35.48 1.85 -21.87
CA SER A 13 -34.24 1.84 -21.09
C SER A 13 -33.53 0.52 -21.33
N ARG A 14 -32.32 0.56 -21.92
CA ARG A 14 -31.48 -0.63 -22.10
C ARG A 14 -31.24 -1.23 -20.72
N GLN A 15 -31.92 -2.34 -20.42
CA GLN A 15 -31.69 -3.12 -19.21
C GLN A 15 -30.22 -3.52 -19.15
N ARG A 16 -29.63 -3.47 -17.96
CA ARG A 16 -28.22 -3.83 -17.79
C ARG A 16 -28.05 -5.32 -18.11
N ALA A 17 -26.91 -5.69 -18.70
CA ALA A 17 -26.61 -7.09 -19.01
C ALA A 17 -26.78 -8.01 -17.78
N SER A 18 -26.40 -7.55 -16.58
CA SER A 18 -26.60 -8.30 -15.34
C SER A 18 -28.08 -8.52 -14.98
N GLU A 19 -28.98 -7.61 -15.36
CA GLU A 19 -30.42 -7.75 -15.09
C GLU A 19 -31.03 -8.80 -16.03
N ARG A 20 -30.70 -8.73 -17.32
CA ARG A 20 -31.10 -9.75 -18.31
C ARG A 20 -30.53 -11.14 -17.95
N ALA A 21 -29.28 -11.20 -17.51
CA ALA A 21 -28.68 -12.43 -17.00
C ALA A 21 -29.40 -12.98 -15.76
N GLY A 22 -29.94 -12.09 -14.91
CA GLY A 22 -30.70 -12.47 -13.72
C GLY A 22 -32.03 -13.16 -14.02
N GLU A 23 -32.68 -12.77 -15.12
CA GLU A 23 -33.92 -13.36 -15.62
C GLU A 23 -33.66 -14.73 -16.26
N LEU A 24 -32.57 -14.85 -17.03
CA LEU A 24 -32.21 -16.08 -17.73
C LEU A 24 -31.48 -17.10 -16.82
N PHE A 25 -31.00 -16.69 -15.64
CA PHE A 25 -30.17 -17.55 -14.78
C PHE A 25 -30.84 -18.90 -14.46
N SER A 26 -32.15 -18.93 -14.25
CA SER A 26 -32.89 -20.17 -13.94
C SER A 26 -32.82 -21.21 -15.04
N ASP A 27 -32.65 -20.78 -16.29
CA ASP A 27 -32.66 -21.68 -17.45
C ASP A 27 -31.31 -22.40 -17.61
N PHE A 28 -30.24 -21.83 -17.04
CA PHE A 28 -28.88 -22.36 -17.08
C PHE A 28 -28.42 -22.97 -15.74
N ALA A 29 -29.15 -22.70 -14.66
CA ALA A 29 -28.83 -23.21 -13.33
C ALA A 29 -29.12 -24.72 -13.22
N GLN A 30 -28.29 -25.42 -12.45
CA GLN A 30 -28.54 -26.80 -12.04
C GLN A 30 -29.66 -26.85 -10.99
N GLU A 31 -30.17 -28.06 -10.70
CA GLU A 31 -31.24 -28.28 -9.70
C GLU A 31 -30.88 -27.71 -8.32
N ASP A 32 -29.57 -27.65 -8.00
CA ASP A 32 -29.05 -27.12 -6.74
C ASP A 32 -28.98 -25.57 -6.69
N GLY A 33 -29.44 -24.88 -7.75
CA GLY A 33 -29.43 -23.42 -7.84
C GLY A 33 -28.07 -22.80 -8.13
N THR A 34 -27.08 -23.61 -8.52
CA THR A 34 -25.73 -23.19 -8.92
C THR A 34 -25.56 -23.30 -10.44
N LEU A 35 -24.68 -22.47 -10.99
CA LEU A 35 -24.34 -22.45 -12.41
C LEU A 35 -22.99 -23.16 -12.61
N ALA A 36 -22.93 -24.19 -13.46
CA ALA A 36 -21.65 -24.79 -13.83
C ALA A 36 -20.75 -23.76 -14.51
N VAL A 37 -19.44 -23.74 -14.19
CA VAL A 37 -18.51 -22.76 -14.79
C VAL A 37 -18.47 -22.85 -16.31
N THR A 38 -18.67 -24.05 -16.87
CA THR A 38 -18.75 -24.29 -18.31
C THR A 38 -19.98 -23.64 -18.96
N ALA A 39 -21.08 -23.48 -18.23
CA ALA A 39 -22.32 -22.86 -18.72
C ALA A 39 -22.30 -21.33 -18.67
N LEU A 40 -21.29 -20.72 -18.04
CA LEU A 40 -21.15 -19.26 -17.99
C LEU A 40 -20.97 -18.63 -19.38
N GLY A 41 -20.29 -19.34 -20.31
CA GLY A 41 -20.14 -18.89 -21.69
C GLY A 41 -21.48 -18.80 -22.43
N ASP A 42 -22.35 -19.79 -22.23
CA ASP A 42 -23.68 -19.83 -22.86
C ASP A 42 -24.59 -18.74 -22.28
N LEU A 43 -24.54 -18.50 -20.97
CA LEU A 43 -25.26 -17.40 -20.32
C LEU A 43 -24.80 -16.03 -20.84
N LEU A 44 -23.50 -15.82 -21.04
CA LEU A 44 -22.96 -14.57 -21.60
C LEU A 44 -23.40 -14.38 -23.06
N SER A 45 -23.39 -15.46 -23.85
CA SER A 45 -23.90 -15.44 -25.23
C SER A 45 -25.39 -15.11 -25.29
N ALA A 46 -26.21 -15.61 -24.35
CA ALA A 46 -27.64 -15.33 -24.29
C ALA A 46 -27.96 -13.85 -23.95
N VAL A 47 -27.01 -13.13 -23.36
CA VAL A 47 -27.14 -11.72 -22.94
C VAL A 47 -26.43 -10.77 -23.92
N ASP A 48 -25.97 -11.28 -25.06
CA ASP A 48 -25.21 -10.57 -26.09
C ASP A 48 -23.85 -10.03 -25.60
N VAL A 49 -23.22 -10.70 -24.63
CA VAL A 49 -21.89 -10.32 -24.10
C VAL A 49 -20.83 -11.27 -24.66
N ASN A 50 -19.98 -10.76 -25.56
CA ASN A 50 -18.96 -11.57 -26.22
C ASN A 50 -17.62 -11.49 -25.49
N SER A 51 -17.26 -12.49 -24.69
CA SER A 51 -15.95 -12.52 -24.01
C SER A 51 -15.07 -13.69 -24.42
N SER A 52 -13.76 -13.48 -24.39
CA SER A 52 -12.81 -14.58 -24.59
C SER A 52 -12.87 -15.57 -23.42
N PRO A 53 -12.70 -16.89 -23.66
CA PRO A 53 -12.68 -17.89 -22.60
C PRO A 53 -11.69 -17.58 -21.47
N ASP A 54 -10.52 -17.03 -21.81
CA ASP A 54 -9.50 -16.62 -20.83
C ASP A 54 -9.98 -15.49 -19.90
N THR A 55 -10.86 -14.61 -20.39
CA THR A 55 -11.42 -13.52 -19.59
C THR A 55 -12.49 -14.05 -18.65
N CYS A 56 -13.34 -14.97 -19.12
CA CYS A 56 -14.29 -15.69 -18.27
C CYS A 56 -13.54 -16.41 -17.13
N MET A 57 -12.51 -17.21 -17.45
CA MET A 57 -11.77 -17.97 -16.45
C MET A 57 -11.06 -17.09 -15.42
N ARG A 58 -10.52 -15.93 -15.82
CA ARG A 58 -9.92 -14.97 -14.86
C ARG A 58 -10.95 -14.41 -13.88
N VAL A 59 -12.15 -14.05 -14.38
CA VAL A 59 -13.23 -13.52 -13.54
C VAL A 59 -13.77 -14.61 -12.60
N VAL A 60 -13.95 -15.83 -13.10
CA VAL A 60 -14.35 -17.01 -12.31
C VAL A 60 -13.33 -17.28 -11.19
N ASN A 61 -12.03 -17.32 -11.53
CA ASN A 61 -10.97 -17.54 -10.54
C ASN A 61 -10.95 -16.47 -9.44
N THR A 62 -11.35 -15.24 -9.78
CA THR A 62 -11.41 -14.12 -8.83
C THR A 62 -12.62 -14.23 -7.90
N LEU A 63 -13.77 -14.69 -8.40
CA LEU A 63 -15.04 -14.70 -7.64
C LEU A 63 -15.32 -16.02 -6.91
N ALA A 64 -14.91 -17.15 -7.49
CA ALA A 64 -15.21 -18.49 -6.98
C ALA A 64 -13.95 -19.31 -6.63
N GLY A 65 -12.77 -18.87 -7.08
CA GLY A 65 -11.49 -19.53 -6.82
C GLY A 65 -11.02 -20.41 -8.00
N PRO A 66 -9.74 -20.85 -7.98
CA PRO A 66 -9.06 -21.49 -9.13
C PRO A 66 -9.55 -22.90 -9.48
N HIS A 67 -10.36 -23.52 -8.61
CA HIS A 67 -10.85 -24.89 -8.76
C HIS A 67 -12.37 -24.99 -8.56
N ALA A 68 -13.10 -23.88 -8.72
CA ALA A 68 -14.55 -23.91 -8.64
C ALA A 68 -15.14 -24.62 -9.87
N GLU A 69 -15.95 -25.64 -9.66
CA GLU A 69 -16.71 -26.32 -10.72
C GLU A 69 -18.07 -25.66 -10.96
N SER A 70 -18.60 -24.97 -9.95
CA SER A 70 -19.89 -24.27 -9.96
C SER A 70 -19.83 -22.90 -9.29
N MET A 71 -20.73 -21.99 -9.68
CA MET A 71 -20.87 -20.64 -9.14
C MET A 71 -22.28 -20.42 -8.60
N THR A 72 -22.40 -19.65 -7.53
CA THR A 72 -23.71 -19.18 -7.04
C THR A 72 -24.30 -18.13 -7.98
N ARG A 73 -25.62 -17.90 -7.88
CA ARG A 73 -26.32 -16.86 -8.66
C ARG A 73 -25.64 -15.50 -8.57
N ASP A 74 -25.31 -15.07 -7.35
CA ASP A 74 -24.70 -13.75 -7.13
C ASP A 74 -23.30 -13.66 -7.76
N GLN A 75 -22.51 -14.74 -7.69
CA GLN A 75 -21.19 -14.81 -8.34
C GLN A 75 -21.31 -14.77 -9.87
N ALA A 76 -22.31 -15.44 -10.46
CA ALA A 76 -22.53 -15.41 -11.91
C ALA A 76 -22.97 -14.01 -12.40
N LEU A 77 -23.88 -13.36 -11.69
CA LEU A 77 -24.32 -11.99 -12.04
C LEU A 77 -23.20 -10.97 -11.87
N ALA A 78 -22.37 -11.13 -10.83
CA ALA A 78 -21.15 -10.33 -10.66
C ALA A 78 -20.17 -10.56 -11.82
N ALA A 79 -19.98 -11.81 -12.26
CA ALA A 79 -19.12 -12.13 -13.39
C ALA A 79 -19.60 -11.47 -14.69
N VAL A 80 -20.89 -11.54 -15.00
CA VAL A 80 -21.49 -10.86 -16.17
C VAL A 80 -21.26 -9.36 -16.09
N GLY A 81 -21.50 -8.73 -14.93
CA GLY A 81 -21.28 -7.29 -14.75
C GLY A 81 -19.82 -6.86 -14.95
N MET A 82 -18.86 -7.66 -14.44
CA MET A 82 -17.44 -7.40 -14.64
C MET A 82 -17.03 -7.53 -16.11
N ILE A 83 -17.57 -8.52 -16.82
CA ILE A 83 -17.24 -8.75 -18.23
C ILE A 83 -17.86 -7.66 -19.12
N SER A 84 -19.12 -7.29 -18.90
CA SER A 84 -19.79 -6.24 -19.70
C SER A 84 -19.11 -4.87 -19.57
N THR A 85 -18.64 -4.50 -18.38
CA THR A 85 -17.93 -3.22 -18.19
C THR A 85 -16.57 -3.18 -18.89
N THR A 86 -15.91 -4.34 -19.08
CA THR A 86 -14.65 -4.39 -19.85
C THR A 86 -14.85 -4.24 -21.36
N GLN A 87 -16.03 -4.57 -21.91
CA GLN A 87 -16.29 -4.46 -23.35
C GLN A 87 -16.64 -3.05 -23.83
N GLU A 88 -17.23 -2.19 -22.98
CA GLU A 88 -17.56 -0.81 -23.37
C GLU A 88 -16.33 0.08 -23.62
N SER A 89 -15.13 -0.45 -23.35
CA SER A 89 -13.86 0.21 -23.60
C SER A 89 -13.32 -0.06 -25.02
N THR A 90 -14.10 0.19 -26.07
CA THR A 90 -13.58 0.12 -27.46
C THR A 90 -12.75 1.36 -27.85
N PRO A 91 -11.67 1.19 -28.65
CA PRO A 91 -10.63 2.20 -28.89
C PRO A 91 -11.02 3.13 -30.05
N GLY A 92 -11.89 4.12 -29.80
CA GLY A 92 -12.35 5.09 -30.81
C GLY A 92 -11.84 6.53 -30.64
N GLU A 93 -11.29 6.90 -29.48
CA GLU A 93 -10.90 8.29 -29.18
C GLU A 93 -9.38 8.46 -29.05
N ALA A 94 -8.63 7.92 -30.03
CA ALA A 94 -7.18 7.95 -30.07
C ALA A 94 -6.55 9.34 -30.41
N HIS A 95 -7.28 10.44 -30.26
CA HIS A 95 -6.73 11.79 -30.51
C HIS A 95 -6.86 12.79 -29.36
N GLN A 96 -7.46 12.41 -28.23
CA GLN A 96 -7.51 13.27 -27.04
C GLN A 96 -6.91 12.65 -25.77
N GLN A 97 -6.41 11.40 -25.84
CA GLN A 97 -5.70 10.75 -24.72
C GLN A 97 -4.17 10.89 -24.77
N GLN A 98 -3.59 11.42 -25.84
CA GLN A 98 -2.12 11.56 -25.91
C GLN A 98 -1.56 12.61 -24.94
N GLN A 99 -2.40 13.49 -24.39
CA GLN A 99 -2.00 14.38 -23.28
C GLN A 99 -2.20 13.77 -21.88
N GLN A 100 -3.04 12.74 -21.72
CA GLN A 100 -3.21 12.07 -20.42
C GLN A 100 -2.24 10.90 -20.20
N GLN A 101 -1.64 10.35 -21.27
CA GLN A 101 -0.60 9.32 -21.14
C GLN A 101 0.76 9.86 -20.68
N PHE A 102 1.03 11.17 -20.86
CA PHE A 102 2.27 11.78 -20.35
C PHE A 102 2.31 11.86 -18.82
N THR A 103 1.17 11.88 -18.14
CA THR A 103 1.08 11.91 -16.66
C THR A 103 0.93 10.53 -16.03
N GLN A 104 0.52 9.49 -16.77
CA GLN A 104 0.41 8.14 -16.20
C GLN A 104 1.76 7.44 -16.01
N GLN A 105 2.78 7.73 -16.83
CA GLN A 105 4.12 7.13 -16.67
C GLN A 105 5.00 7.79 -15.60
N GLN A 106 4.68 9.00 -15.13
CA GLN A 106 5.50 9.68 -14.12
C GLN A 106 5.06 9.42 -12.67
N PHE A 107 3.93 8.75 -12.47
CA PHE A 107 3.33 8.57 -11.13
C PHE A 107 3.50 7.17 -10.53
N ILE A 108 4.27 6.32 -11.19
CA ILE A 108 4.85 5.16 -10.52
C ILE A 108 6.29 5.57 -10.25
N PRO A 109 6.67 5.90 -8.99
CA PRO A 109 8.06 5.79 -8.64
C PRO A 109 8.44 4.37 -9.04
N GLN A 110 9.36 4.23 -10.00
CA GLN A 110 9.92 2.92 -10.31
C GLN A 110 10.17 2.25 -8.97
N GLN A 111 9.49 1.13 -8.75
CA GLN A 111 9.83 0.26 -7.67
C GLN A 111 11.25 -0.19 -7.98
N HIS A 112 12.23 0.53 -7.44
CA HIS A 112 13.51 -0.06 -7.10
C HIS A 112 13.18 -1.10 -6.02
N ALA A 113 12.66 -2.22 -6.50
CA ALA A 113 12.69 -3.48 -5.81
C ALA A 113 14.13 -3.68 -5.37
N SER A 114 14.29 -3.88 -4.07
CA SER A 114 15.48 -4.50 -3.51
C SER A 114 16.78 -3.75 -3.81
N GLN A 115 16.93 -2.54 -3.31
CA GLN A 115 18.29 -2.15 -2.93
C GLN A 115 18.68 -3.04 -1.73
N PRO A 116 19.67 -3.95 -1.88
CA PRO A 116 20.22 -4.62 -0.72
C PRO A 116 20.73 -3.54 0.23
N LEU A 117 20.52 -3.72 1.53
CA LEU A 117 21.13 -2.85 2.54
C LEU A 117 22.61 -2.63 2.18
N PRO A 118 23.11 -1.39 2.28
CA PRO A 118 24.51 -1.12 1.99
C PRO A 118 25.38 -2.00 2.89
N GLN A 119 26.20 -2.85 2.25
CA GLN A 119 27.17 -3.77 2.87
C GLN A 119 28.21 -3.07 3.77
N SER A 120 28.18 -1.74 3.86
CA SER A 120 29.05 -0.95 4.74
C SER A 120 28.68 -1.03 6.23
N GLN A 121 27.55 -1.62 6.62
CA GLN A 121 27.18 -1.76 8.05
C GLN A 121 27.59 -3.09 8.71
N GLN A 122 28.13 -4.04 7.95
CA GLN A 122 28.67 -5.28 8.52
C GLN A 122 30.02 -5.06 9.24
N GLN A 123 30.63 -3.88 9.12
CA GLN A 123 31.96 -3.59 9.68
C GLN A 123 31.98 -2.84 11.02
N MET A 124 30.87 -2.23 11.47
CA MET A 124 30.88 -1.43 12.71
C MET A 124 30.45 -2.21 13.97
N LEU A 125 29.86 -3.40 13.83
CA LEU A 125 29.52 -4.29 14.95
C LEU A 125 30.37 -5.57 15.02
N GLY A 126 31.25 -5.81 14.04
CA GLY A 126 32.27 -6.86 14.10
C GLY A 126 33.39 -6.61 15.13
N GLN A 127 33.33 -5.49 15.86
CA GLN A 127 34.19 -5.20 17.00
C GLN A 127 33.45 -5.23 18.35
N ALA A 128 32.19 -5.69 18.38
CA ALA A 128 31.65 -6.25 19.61
C ALA A 128 32.46 -7.52 19.88
N GLN A 129 33.43 -7.37 20.77
CA GLN A 129 34.28 -8.40 21.35
C GLN A 129 33.71 -9.81 21.12
N GLY A 130 34.42 -10.63 20.35
CA GLY A 130 34.31 -12.09 20.42
C GLY A 130 34.76 -12.57 21.80
N GLY A 131 34.11 -12.06 22.84
CA GLY A 131 34.43 -12.26 24.23
C GLY A 131 33.94 -13.63 24.60
N GLN A 132 34.87 -14.60 24.56
CA GLN A 132 34.93 -15.79 25.41
C GLN A 132 33.57 -16.25 25.97
N THR A 133 32.60 -16.47 25.09
CA THR A 133 31.21 -16.75 25.44
C THR A 133 31.07 -18.26 25.42
N GLY A 134 31.32 -18.88 26.57
CA GLY A 134 31.11 -20.32 26.73
C GLY A 134 31.83 -20.97 27.89
N ALA A 135 32.89 -20.34 28.41
CA ALA A 135 33.53 -20.81 29.63
C ALA A 135 32.90 -20.07 30.83
N LEU A 136 32.14 -20.79 31.65
CA LEU A 136 31.90 -20.35 33.02
C LEU A 136 33.24 -20.40 33.75
N HIS A 137 33.69 -19.27 34.29
CA HIS A 137 35.01 -19.22 34.90
C HIS A 137 34.89 -19.73 36.33
N LEU A 138 35.35 -20.96 36.57
CA LEU A 138 35.60 -21.41 37.94
C LEU A 138 36.74 -20.58 38.50
N ASP A 139 36.56 -20.01 39.69
CA ASP A 139 37.64 -19.30 40.37
C ASP A 139 38.72 -20.32 40.75
N GLU A 140 39.80 -20.33 39.97
CA GLU A 140 40.94 -21.23 40.11
C GLU A 140 41.53 -21.15 41.52
N ALA A 141 41.47 -19.98 42.17
CA ALA A 141 41.93 -19.79 43.54
C ALA A 141 41.01 -20.52 44.55
N VAL A 142 39.69 -20.51 44.33
CA VAL A 142 38.71 -21.24 45.16
C VAL A 142 38.87 -22.74 44.98
N VAL A 143 39.08 -23.21 43.75
CA VAL A 143 39.31 -24.63 43.45
C VAL A 143 40.60 -25.14 44.13
N GLN A 144 41.69 -24.38 44.02
CA GLN A 144 42.96 -24.72 44.69
C GLN A 144 42.83 -24.67 46.22
N TYR A 145 42.05 -23.74 46.77
CA TYR A 145 41.79 -23.67 48.20
C TYR A 145 40.94 -24.85 48.70
N MET A 146 39.94 -25.28 47.93
CA MET A 146 39.17 -26.49 48.21
C MET A 146 40.05 -27.75 48.19
N ALA A 147 40.95 -27.89 47.23
CA ALA A 147 41.89 -29.02 47.19
C ALA A 147 42.81 -29.07 48.42
N LYS A 148 43.32 -27.91 48.86
CA LYS A 148 44.11 -27.78 50.10
C LYS A 148 43.30 -28.14 51.35
N LEU A 149 42.03 -27.73 51.41
CA LEU A 149 41.12 -28.08 52.51
C LEU A 149 40.79 -29.58 52.55
N GLU A 150 40.64 -30.23 51.38
CA GLU A 150 40.45 -31.68 51.29
C GLU A 150 41.69 -32.46 51.76
N GLU A 151 42.90 -32.00 51.38
CA GLU A 151 44.15 -32.58 51.86
C GLU A 151 44.29 -32.42 53.38
N HIS A 152 43.96 -31.24 53.91
CA HIS A 152 43.96 -30.98 55.35
C HIS A 152 42.95 -31.88 56.09
N ARG A 153 41.74 -32.03 55.55
CA ARG A 153 40.72 -32.93 56.12
C ARG A 153 41.24 -34.37 56.22
N ARG A 154 41.87 -34.89 55.15
CA ARG A 154 42.46 -36.23 55.13
C ARG A 154 43.58 -36.38 56.15
N LYS A 155 44.45 -35.37 56.32
CA LYS A 155 45.51 -35.38 57.34
C LYS A 155 44.93 -35.44 58.75
N CYS A 156 43.94 -34.60 59.07
CA CYS A 156 43.27 -34.62 60.37
C CYS A 156 42.52 -35.95 60.64
N GLU A 157 41.96 -36.59 59.61
CA GLU A 157 41.33 -37.92 59.73
C GLU A 157 42.35 -39.01 60.11
N VAL A 158 43.53 -39.01 59.47
CA VAL A 158 44.62 -39.97 59.75
C VAL A 158 45.19 -39.78 61.15
N GLU A 159 45.30 -38.54 61.61
CA GLU A 159 45.86 -38.19 62.93
C GLU A 159 44.85 -38.33 64.08
N GLY A 160 43.58 -38.65 63.80
CA GLY A 160 42.52 -38.79 64.80
C GLY A 160 41.92 -37.46 65.30
N ARG A 161 42.23 -36.33 64.63
CA ARG A 161 41.71 -34.98 64.97
C ARG A 161 40.34 -34.73 64.33
N TYR A 162 39.32 -35.48 64.77
CA TYR A 162 37.99 -35.47 64.14
C TYR A 162 37.25 -34.13 64.20
N GLN A 163 37.48 -33.31 65.24
CA GLN A 163 36.83 -32.00 65.35
C GLN A 163 37.31 -31.04 64.25
N GLU A 164 38.61 -31.04 63.96
CA GLU A 164 39.20 -30.24 62.88
C GLU A 164 38.78 -30.76 61.50
N ALA A 165 38.73 -32.09 61.32
CA ALA A 165 38.21 -32.71 60.09
C ALA A 165 36.74 -32.34 59.84
N LYS A 166 35.90 -32.30 60.89
CA LYS A 166 34.50 -31.88 60.80
C LYS A 166 34.38 -30.41 60.39
N LEU A 167 35.23 -29.53 60.93
CA LEU A 167 35.26 -28.12 60.56
C LEU A 167 35.70 -27.91 59.11
N ALA A 168 36.76 -28.60 58.66
CA ALA A 168 37.22 -28.58 57.28
C ALA A 168 36.15 -29.11 56.31
N SER A 169 35.45 -30.17 56.69
CA SER A 169 34.32 -30.72 55.91
C SER A 169 33.16 -29.74 55.79
N ARG A 170 32.81 -29.01 56.87
CA ARG A 170 31.78 -27.97 56.82
C ARG A 170 32.20 -26.81 55.91
N ARG A 171 33.45 -26.34 56.05
CA ARG A 171 33.97 -25.26 55.21
C ARG A 171 34.01 -25.63 53.72
N LEU A 172 34.34 -26.89 53.40
CA LEU A 172 34.25 -27.41 52.04
C LEU A 172 32.83 -27.41 51.49
N ALA A 173 31.85 -27.78 52.31
CA ALA A 173 30.44 -27.72 51.91
C ALA A 173 30.01 -26.27 51.63
N ASP A 174 30.34 -25.34 52.53
CA ASP A 174 30.01 -23.91 52.38
C ASP A 174 30.65 -23.29 51.11
N LEU A 175 31.91 -23.64 50.82
CA LEU A 175 32.60 -23.18 49.62
C LEU A 175 32.00 -23.76 48.33
N ARG A 176 31.60 -25.04 48.35
CA ARG A 176 30.90 -25.67 47.22
C ARG A 176 29.57 -24.99 46.94
N THR A 177 28.77 -24.73 47.98
CA THR A 177 27.50 -24.02 47.81
C THR A 177 27.71 -22.60 47.28
N ALA A 178 28.69 -21.87 47.81
CA ALA A 178 29.00 -20.52 47.33
C ALA A 178 29.49 -20.52 45.86
N GLN A 179 30.29 -21.50 45.46
CA GLN A 179 30.74 -21.64 44.08
C GLN A 179 29.58 -21.95 43.13
N VAL A 180 28.67 -22.84 43.54
CA VAL A 180 27.45 -23.16 42.78
C VAL A 180 26.59 -21.92 42.57
N ASP A 181 26.36 -21.15 43.63
CA ASP A 181 25.54 -19.93 43.55
C ASP A 181 26.20 -18.85 42.70
N SER A 182 27.53 -18.72 42.77
CA SER A 182 28.29 -17.83 41.91
C SER A 182 28.16 -18.19 40.43
N LEU A 183 28.25 -19.48 40.07
CA LEU A 183 28.09 -19.95 38.69
C LEU A 183 26.66 -19.70 38.18
N ARG A 184 25.64 -19.90 39.01
CA ARG A 184 24.24 -19.58 38.68
C ARG A 184 24.05 -18.09 38.41
N GLN A 185 24.61 -17.24 39.27
CA GLN A 185 24.55 -15.78 39.10
C GLN A 185 25.28 -15.32 37.85
N GLU A 186 26.47 -15.85 37.58
CA GLU A 186 27.24 -15.52 36.37
C GLU A 186 26.45 -15.89 35.11
N LEU A 187 25.84 -17.08 35.08
CA LEU A 187 25.00 -17.50 33.97
C LEU A 187 23.77 -16.60 33.81
N ALA A 188 23.05 -16.29 34.89
CA ALA A 188 21.89 -15.41 34.85
C ALA A 188 22.25 -13.99 34.36
N CYS A 189 23.37 -13.42 34.82
CA CYS A 189 23.87 -12.13 34.35
C CYS A 189 24.21 -12.16 32.85
N LYS A 190 24.83 -13.25 32.36
CA LYS A 190 25.11 -13.42 30.93
C LYS A 190 23.83 -13.49 30.11
N GLN A 191 22.86 -14.28 30.54
CA GLN A 191 21.56 -14.43 29.87
C GLN A 191 20.79 -13.11 29.82
N ALA A 192 20.79 -12.35 30.92
CA ALA A 192 20.17 -11.02 30.98
C ALA A 192 20.82 -10.04 29.99
N ARG A 193 22.16 -10.02 29.93
CA ARG A 193 22.91 -9.19 28.99
C ARG A 193 22.62 -9.56 27.54
N GLU A 194 22.52 -10.84 27.21
CA GLU A 194 22.18 -11.28 25.85
C GLU A 194 20.79 -10.80 25.42
N LEU A 195 19.81 -10.86 26.32
CA LEU A 195 18.47 -10.31 26.03
C LEU A 195 18.50 -8.79 25.85
N GLU A 196 19.28 -8.07 26.66
CA GLU A 196 19.47 -6.63 26.55
C GLU A 196 20.13 -6.25 25.21
N GLU A 197 21.13 -7.01 24.77
CA GLU A 197 21.80 -6.81 23.48
C GLU A 197 20.84 -7.04 22.30
N VAL A 198 20.03 -8.10 22.33
CA VAL A 198 18.99 -8.35 21.30
C VAL A 198 17.94 -7.25 21.28
N HIS A 199 17.53 -6.75 22.46
CA HIS A 199 16.57 -5.66 22.57
C HIS A 199 17.13 -4.35 22.01
N ALA A 200 18.36 -3.99 22.38
CA ALA A 200 19.02 -2.77 21.89
C ALA A 200 19.17 -2.76 20.37
N VAL A 201 19.53 -3.90 19.77
CA VAL A 201 19.60 -4.05 18.31
C VAL A 201 18.22 -3.86 17.67
N TYR A 202 17.18 -4.49 18.22
CA TYR A 202 15.82 -4.32 17.72
C TYR A 202 15.32 -2.87 17.79
N GLU A 203 15.60 -2.16 18.89
CA GLU A 203 15.24 -0.74 19.03
C GLU A 203 15.96 0.14 18.01
N GLU A 204 17.27 -0.08 17.81
CA GLU A 204 18.06 0.66 16.82
C GLU A 204 17.52 0.42 15.39
N GLU A 205 17.26 -0.83 15.02
CA GLU A 205 16.71 -1.18 13.72
C GLU A 205 15.30 -0.62 13.50
N THR A 206 14.47 -0.63 14.54
CA THR A 206 13.12 -0.06 14.52
C THR A 206 13.17 1.45 14.35
N ALA A 207 14.10 2.14 15.02
CA ALA A 207 14.31 3.57 14.84
C ALA A 207 14.76 3.91 13.40
N LYS A 208 15.76 3.19 12.87
CA LYS A 208 16.23 3.35 11.47
C LYS A 208 15.10 3.10 10.47
N PHE A 209 14.31 2.07 10.71
CA PHE A 209 13.15 1.73 9.89
C PHE A 209 12.11 2.85 9.86
N HIS A 210 11.74 3.39 11.02
CA HIS A 210 10.79 4.48 11.10
C HIS A 210 11.30 5.72 10.39
N GLN A 211 12.58 6.08 10.60
CA GLN A 211 13.19 7.20 9.90
C GLN A 211 13.14 7.05 8.38
N LEU A 212 13.47 5.86 7.85
CA LEU A 212 13.41 5.58 6.41
C LEU A 212 11.99 5.70 5.87
N TRP A 213 11.00 5.19 6.60
CA TRP A 213 9.59 5.28 6.21
C TRP A 213 9.06 6.71 6.29
N ASP A 214 9.44 7.49 7.30
CA ASP A 214 9.06 8.89 7.42
C ASP A 214 9.63 9.71 6.26
N GLN A 215 10.89 9.45 5.87
CA GLN A 215 11.48 10.04 4.69
C GLN A 215 10.70 9.66 3.42
N ARG A 216 10.40 8.37 3.22
CA ARG A 216 9.64 7.89 2.07
C ARG A 216 8.24 8.53 1.98
N MET A 217 7.55 8.66 3.11
CA MET A 217 6.23 9.30 3.18
C MET A 217 6.31 10.79 2.86
N LYS A 218 7.36 11.47 3.35
CA LYS A 218 7.61 12.87 3.05
C LYS A 218 7.90 13.09 1.57
N GLU A 219 8.73 12.25 0.96
CA GLU A 219 9.03 12.29 -0.48
C GLU A 219 7.78 12.03 -1.32
N TYR A 220 6.95 11.05 -0.94
CA TYR A 220 5.68 10.80 -1.59
C TYR A 220 4.75 12.02 -1.53
N GLY A 221 4.61 12.61 -0.34
CA GLY A 221 3.83 13.84 -0.14
C GLY A 221 4.31 14.99 -1.01
N ALA A 222 5.63 15.25 -1.03
CA ALA A 222 6.24 16.29 -1.85
C ALA A 222 6.03 16.07 -3.37
N ASN A 223 6.07 14.81 -3.82
CA ASN A 223 5.81 14.47 -5.20
C ASN A 223 4.34 14.71 -5.59
N VAL A 224 3.39 14.37 -4.71
CA VAL A 224 1.96 14.65 -4.91
C VAL A 224 1.70 16.16 -4.94
N THR A 225 2.28 16.94 -4.02
CA THR A 225 2.10 18.41 -4.01
C THR A 225 2.67 19.04 -5.27
N LYS A 226 3.87 18.64 -5.70
CA LYS A 226 4.49 19.14 -6.93
C LYS A 226 3.60 18.87 -8.15
N ALA A 227 3.07 17.65 -8.26
CA ALA A 227 2.19 17.33 -9.37
C ALA A 227 0.86 18.08 -9.36
N LEU A 228 0.31 18.39 -8.18
CA LEU A 228 -0.87 19.26 -8.05
C LEU A 228 -0.56 20.69 -8.50
N GLU A 229 0.62 21.21 -8.16
CA GLU A 229 1.10 22.52 -8.61
C GLU A 229 1.29 22.57 -10.14
N ASP A 230 1.93 21.54 -10.71
CA ASP A 230 2.14 21.40 -12.15
C ASP A 230 0.80 21.34 -12.90
N LEU A 231 -0.17 20.57 -12.37
CA LEU A 231 -1.52 20.46 -12.94
C LEU A 231 -2.25 21.81 -12.89
N LYS A 232 -2.21 22.51 -11.75
CA LYS A 232 -2.84 23.82 -11.57
C LYS A 232 -2.23 24.88 -12.49
N SER A 233 -0.90 24.87 -12.65
CA SER A 233 -0.19 25.74 -13.58
C SER A 233 -0.68 25.49 -15.01
N SER A 234 -0.72 24.22 -15.44
CA SER A 234 -1.21 23.82 -16.75
C SER A 234 -2.66 24.24 -16.99
N HIS A 235 -3.55 24.01 -16.02
CA HIS A 235 -4.96 24.43 -16.09
C HIS A 235 -5.11 25.94 -16.26
N THR A 236 -4.29 26.73 -15.56
CA THR A 236 -4.30 28.19 -15.65
C THR A 236 -3.89 28.66 -17.04
N THR A 237 -2.81 28.11 -17.60
CA THR A 237 -2.35 28.42 -18.97
C THR A 237 -3.39 28.00 -20.02
N GLN A 238 -3.97 26.80 -19.89
CA GLN A 238 -5.01 26.31 -20.80
C GLN A 238 -6.26 27.19 -20.77
N LEU A 239 -6.70 27.60 -19.58
CA LEU A 239 -7.87 28.46 -19.42
C LEU A 239 -7.62 29.85 -20.04
N ALA A 240 -6.44 30.43 -19.81
CA ALA A 240 -6.07 31.72 -20.41
C ALA A 240 -6.07 31.66 -21.94
N ALA A 241 -5.43 30.65 -22.53
CA ALA A 241 -5.41 30.44 -23.97
C ALA A 241 -6.82 30.22 -24.54
N TYR A 242 -7.66 29.44 -23.84
CA TYR A 242 -9.03 29.17 -24.26
C TYR A 242 -9.90 30.44 -24.25
N VAL A 243 -9.75 31.28 -23.22
CA VAL A 243 -10.46 32.57 -23.13
C VAL A 243 -10.00 33.51 -24.25
N GLU A 244 -8.70 33.59 -24.54
CA GLU A 244 -8.18 34.39 -25.64
C GLU A 244 -8.74 33.93 -26.99
N ASP A 245 -8.78 32.63 -27.24
CA ASP A 245 -9.34 32.04 -28.46
C ASP A 245 -10.85 32.31 -28.61
N LEU A 246 -11.60 32.31 -27.51
CA LEU A 246 -12.99 32.73 -27.51
C LEU A 246 -13.08 34.22 -27.86
N GLN A 247 -12.32 35.09 -27.19
CA GLN A 247 -12.33 36.53 -27.47
C GLN A 247 -12.02 36.86 -28.93
N ARG A 248 -11.07 36.15 -29.56
CA ARG A 248 -10.77 36.29 -31.00
C ARG A 248 -11.95 35.92 -31.91
N LYS A 249 -12.86 35.05 -31.46
CA LYS A 249 -14.06 34.60 -32.17
C LYS A 249 -15.31 35.44 -31.83
N LYS A 250 -15.16 36.56 -31.10
CA LYS A 250 -16.29 37.44 -30.75
C LYS A 250 -16.94 38.00 -32.04
N PRO A 251 -18.27 37.89 -32.21
CA PRO A 251 -18.96 38.45 -33.36
C PRO A 251 -18.83 39.98 -33.39
N THR A 252 -18.22 40.52 -34.45
CA THR A 252 -18.11 41.97 -34.67
C THR A 252 -19.35 42.53 -35.40
N ARG A 253 -20.15 41.66 -36.04
CA ARG A 253 -21.33 42.06 -36.83
C ARG A 253 -22.50 41.14 -36.54
N ALA A 254 -23.68 41.74 -36.38
CA ALA A 254 -24.93 41.00 -36.32
C ALA A 254 -25.27 40.45 -37.71
N ARG A 255 -25.98 39.32 -37.70
CA ARG A 255 -26.70 38.87 -38.89
C ARG A 255 -27.93 39.78 -39.03
N PRO A 256 -28.05 40.56 -40.11
CA PRO A 256 -29.14 41.52 -40.24
C PRO A 256 -30.49 40.81 -40.25
N SER A 257 -31.45 41.30 -39.48
CA SER A 257 -32.82 40.79 -39.53
C SER A 257 -33.51 41.18 -40.83
N ARG A 258 -34.60 40.47 -41.12
CA ARG A 258 -35.48 40.79 -42.23
C ARG A 258 -36.00 42.23 -42.14
N ASP A 259 -36.38 42.68 -40.95
CA ASP A 259 -36.96 44.00 -40.74
C ASP A 259 -35.92 45.11 -40.97
N TYR A 260 -34.68 44.91 -40.53
CA TYR A 260 -33.57 45.80 -40.86
C TYR A 260 -33.37 45.93 -42.38
N LEU A 261 -33.37 44.81 -43.10
CA LEU A 261 -33.21 44.80 -44.56
C LEU A 261 -34.35 45.56 -45.26
N VAL A 262 -35.59 45.37 -44.80
CA VAL A 262 -36.77 46.10 -45.31
C VAL A 262 -36.65 47.61 -45.07
N GLN A 263 -36.19 48.03 -43.88
CA GLN A 263 -35.97 49.46 -43.60
C GLN A 263 -34.86 50.05 -44.47
N ARG A 264 -33.79 49.29 -44.75
CA ARG A 264 -32.74 49.73 -45.69
C ARG A 264 -33.23 49.85 -47.13
N GLU A 265 -34.05 48.91 -47.60
CA GLU A 265 -34.68 49.04 -48.91
C GLU A 265 -35.63 50.25 -48.98
N MET A 266 -36.40 50.52 -47.92
CA MET A 266 -37.28 51.68 -47.84
C MET A 266 -36.48 52.99 -47.85
N GLN A 267 -35.37 53.04 -47.12
CA GLN A 267 -34.44 54.16 -47.13
C GLN A 267 -33.95 54.44 -48.57
N ASP A 268 -33.47 53.41 -49.29
CA ASP A 268 -32.96 53.56 -50.64
C ASP A 268 -34.04 54.08 -51.62
N LYS A 269 -35.27 53.59 -51.49
CA LYS A 269 -36.42 54.07 -52.26
C LYS A 269 -36.71 55.55 -51.98
N LEU A 270 -36.66 55.98 -50.71
CA LEU A 270 -36.88 57.38 -50.32
C LEU A 270 -35.76 58.33 -50.79
N VAL A 271 -34.50 57.86 -50.77
CA VAL A 271 -33.35 58.61 -51.30
C VAL A 271 -33.49 58.80 -52.81
N LYS A 272 -33.84 57.75 -53.55
CA LYS A 272 -34.09 57.83 -55.00
C LYS A 272 -35.24 58.80 -55.33
N ALA A 273 -36.25 58.87 -54.47
CA ALA A 273 -37.36 59.83 -54.57
C ALA A 273 -37.02 61.25 -54.08
N LYS A 274 -35.78 61.53 -53.65
CA LYS A 274 -35.29 62.82 -53.10
C LYS A 274 -36.03 63.29 -51.83
N LEU A 275 -36.66 62.38 -51.09
CA LEU A 275 -37.38 62.68 -49.84
C LEU A 275 -36.45 62.54 -48.62
N TYR A 276 -35.41 63.37 -48.53
CA TYR A 276 -34.33 63.22 -47.57
C TYR A 276 -34.79 63.24 -46.10
N GLY A 277 -35.75 64.11 -45.74
CA GLY A 277 -36.24 64.19 -44.35
C GLY A 277 -36.89 62.89 -43.85
N ARG A 278 -37.58 62.15 -44.74
CA ARG A 278 -38.14 60.83 -44.40
C ARG A 278 -37.05 59.75 -44.41
N ALA A 279 -36.14 59.80 -45.37
CA ALA A 279 -35.02 58.86 -45.45
C ALA A 279 -34.13 58.89 -44.20
N THR A 280 -33.87 60.07 -43.62
CA THR A 280 -33.09 60.20 -42.38
C THR A 280 -33.77 59.52 -41.19
N LYS A 281 -35.10 59.62 -41.06
CA LYS A 281 -35.86 58.93 -39.99
C LYS A 281 -35.83 57.42 -40.16
N VAL A 282 -35.99 56.93 -41.39
CA VAL A 282 -35.91 55.49 -41.68
C VAL A 282 -34.49 54.97 -41.42
N LYS A 283 -33.45 55.75 -41.76
CA LYS A 283 -32.06 55.42 -41.43
C LYS A 283 -31.85 55.30 -39.92
N SER A 284 -32.31 56.26 -39.12
CA SER A 284 -32.13 56.19 -37.66
C SER A 284 -32.82 54.98 -37.07
N MET A 285 -34.05 54.68 -37.50
CA MET A 285 -34.78 53.48 -37.09
C MET A 285 -34.05 52.18 -37.50
N ALA A 286 -33.48 52.12 -38.71
CA ALA A 286 -32.71 50.97 -39.16
C ALA A 286 -31.41 50.80 -38.37
N ASP A 287 -30.71 51.90 -38.07
CA ASP A 287 -29.47 51.88 -37.29
C ASP A 287 -29.74 51.45 -35.83
N GLU A 288 -30.86 51.90 -35.22
CA GLU A 288 -31.33 51.44 -33.91
C GLU A 288 -31.65 49.94 -33.89
N LEU A 289 -32.37 49.44 -34.90
CA LEU A 289 -32.68 48.00 -35.03
C LEU A 289 -31.39 47.16 -35.16
N TYR A 290 -30.45 47.59 -36.01
CA TYR A 290 -29.18 46.88 -36.17
C TYR A 290 -28.36 46.87 -34.89
N GLN A 291 -28.36 47.98 -34.13
CA GLN A 291 -27.67 48.06 -32.86
C GLN A 291 -28.27 47.09 -31.82
N ALA A 292 -29.60 47.03 -31.72
CA ALA A 292 -30.28 46.07 -30.86
C ALA A 292 -29.97 44.61 -31.27
N GLU A 293 -29.96 44.31 -32.57
CA GLU A 293 -29.55 42.99 -33.08
C GLU A 293 -28.09 42.67 -32.74
N LEU A 294 -27.17 43.64 -32.90
CA LEU A 294 -25.78 43.48 -32.50
C LEU A 294 -25.65 43.17 -31.02
N GLU A 295 -26.36 43.89 -30.17
CA GLU A 295 -26.37 43.64 -28.72
C GLU A 295 -26.90 42.25 -28.37
N THR A 296 -28.00 41.81 -28.99
CA THR A 296 -28.53 40.45 -28.75
C THR A 296 -27.56 39.37 -29.22
N THR A 297 -26.91 39.53 -30.38
CA THR A 297 -25.92 38.56 -30.87
C THR A 297 -24.68 38.50 -30.00
N VAL A 298 -24.18 39.64 -29.52
CA VAL A 298 -23.07 39.72 -28.57
C VAL A 298 -23.47 39.09 -27.24
N ALA A 299 -24.65 39.39 -26.71
CA ALA A 299 -25.13 38.83 -25.45
C ALA A 299 -25.31 37.29 -25.53
N ALA A 300 -25.87 36.78 -26.62
CA ALA A 300 -26.00 35.34 -26.85
C ALA A 300 -24.63 34.66 -26.93
N TRP A 301 -23.67 35.27 -27.64
CA TRP A 301 -22.31 34.77 -27.73
C TRP A 301 -21.58 34.79 -26.38
N GLU A 302 -21.76 35.85 -25.57
CA GLU A 302 -21.18 35.93 -24.23
C GLU A 302 -21.77 34.86 -23.29
N ALA A 303 -23.07 34.58 -23.38
CA ALA A 303 -23.71 33.50 -22.64
C ALA A 303 -23.16 32.12 -23.03
N GLU A 304 -23.00 31.86 -24.34
CA GLU A 304 -22.42 30.61 -24.84
C GLU A 304 -20.94 30.46 -24.42
N SER A 305 -20.17 31.55 -24.51
CA SER A 305 -18.77 31.62 -24.08
C SER A 305 -18.62 31.28 -22.59
N LYS A 306 -19.47 31.87 -21.73
CA LYS A 306 -19.52 31.56 -20.30
C LYS A 306 -19.81 30.09 -20.02
N LEU A 307 -20.76 29.49 -20.74
CA LEU A 307 -21.08 28.06 -20.58
C LEU A 307 -19.90 27.16 -20.98
N LYS A 308 -19.19 27.51 -22.06
CA LYS A 308 -17.99 26.78 -22.51
C LYS A 308 -16.85 26.87 -21.50
N ILE A 309 -16.60 28.06 -20.96
CA ILE A 309 -15.59 28.29 -19.91
C ILE A 309 -15.95 27.47 -18.66
N ALA A 310 -17.20 27.55 -18.19
CA ALA A 310 -17.67 26.79 -17.03
C ALA A 310 -17.51 25.28 -17.23
N LYS A 311 -17.80 24.77 -18.43
CA LYS A 311 -17.60 23.35 -18.77
C LYS A 311 -16.13 22.94 -18.71
N LEU A 312 -15.20 23.78 -19.18
CA LEU A 312 -13.76 23.52 -19.07
C LEU A 312 -13.30 23.53 -17.62
N GLN A 313 -13.72 24.54 -16.84
CA GLN A 313 -13.40 24.64 -15.41
C GLN A 313 -13.92 23.43 -14.61
N SER A 314 -15.14 22.96 -14.89
CA SER A 314 -15.68 21.76 -14.24
C SER A 314 -14.84 20.51 -14.56
N LYS A 315 -14.35 20.36 -15.80
CA LYS A 315 -13.42 19.27 -16.14
C LYS A 315 -12.10 19.37 -15.37
N GLN A 316 -11.51 20.57 -15.33
CA GLN A 316 -10.27 20.84 -14.60
C GLN A 316 -10.43 20.53 -13.10
N GLN A 317 -11.56 20.92 -12.50
CA GLN A 317 -11.88 20.62 -11.10
C GLN A 317 -11.96 19.11 -10.87
N ASN A 318 -12.65 18.37 -11.73
CA ASN A 318 -12.73 16.91 -11.61
C ASN A 318 -11.35 16.24 -11.73
N GLU A 319 -10.50 16.68 -12.66
CA GLU A 319 -9.12 16.17 -12.80
C GLU A 319 -8.30 16.41 -11.54
N TYR A 320 -8.42 17.61 -10.95
CA TYR A 320 -7.76 17.98 -9.71
C TYR A 320 -8.21 17.09 -8.54
N GLU A 321 -9.53 16.89 -8.39
CA GLU A 321 -10.10 16.04 -7.35
C GLU A 321 -9.69 14.58 -7.49
N VAL A 322 -9.67 14.04 -8.72
CA VAL A 322 -9.19 12.68 -8.99
C VAL A 322 -7.72 12.52 -8.58
N LEU A 323 -6.87 13.50 -8.91
CA LEU A 323 -5.45 13.46 -8.53
C LEU A 323 -5.28 13.54 -7.01
N LEU A 324 -6.06 14.38 -6.34
CA LEU A 324 -6.07 14.50 -4.88
C LEU A 324 -6.48 13.17 -4.22
N GLN A 325 -7.56 12.54 -4.69
CA GLN A 325 -8.03 11.24 -4.20
C GLN A 325 -7.01 10.13 -4.43
N ARG A 326 -6.34 10.13 -5.60
CA ARG A 326 -5.26 9.18 -5.89
C ARG A 326 -4.08 9.36 -4.94
N GLY A 327 -3.71 10.62 -4.64
CA GLY A 327 -2.67 10.94 -3.66
C GLY A 327 -3.02 10.45 -2.26
N ALA A 328 -4.28 10.65 -1.83
CA ALA A 328 -4.76 10.14 -0.54
C ALA A 328 -4.73 8.61 -0.47
N LYS A 329 -5.29 7.92 -1.46
CA LYS A 329 -5.27 6.45 -1.53
C LYS A 329 -3.85 5.88 -1.53
N GLY A 330 -2.95 6.47 -2.30
CA GLY A 330 -1.56 6.00 -2.34
C GLY A 330 -0.81 6.24 -1.03
N ARG A 331 -1.15 7.30 -0.27
CA ARG A 331 -0.66 7.51 1.09
C ARG A 331 -1.17 6.41 2.03
N ASP A 332 -2.47 6.13 2.01
CA ASP A 332 -3.08 5.10 2.87
C ASP A 332 -2.48 3.70 2.57
N GLU A 333 -2.23 3.39 1.30
CA GLU A 333 -1.55 2.15 0.89
C GLU A 333 -0.10 2.06 1.43
N LEU A 334 0.62 3.18 1.47
CA LEU A 334 1.97 3.22 2.05
C LEU A 334 1.93 3.04 3.58
N GLU A 335 0.96 3.65 4.26
CA GLU A 335 0.74 3.46 5.70
C GLU A 335 0.40 1.99 6.01
N LEU A 336 -0.47 1.36 5.22
CA LEU A 336 -0.80 -0.05 5.38
C LEU A 336 0.43 -0.96 5.18
N LYS A 337 1.29 -0.67 4.19
CA LYS A 337 2.55 -1.39 3.98
C LYS A 337 3.52 -1.22 5.15
N ARG A 338 3.62 -0.01 5.71
CA ARG A 338 4.43 0.27 6.90
C ARG A 338 3.95 -0.59 8.08
N LEU A 339 2.65 -0.61 8.35
CA LEU A 339 2.06 -1.42 9.44
C LEU A 339 2.37 -2.91 9.27
N ALA A 340 2.14 -3.47 8.08
CA ALA A 340 2.41 -4.87 7.80
C ALA A 340 3.90 -5.24 7.91
N GLU A 341 4.81 -4.31 7.59
CA GLU A 341 6.25 -4.53 7.77
C GLU A 341 6.68 -4.41 9.24
N THR A 342 6.12 -3.45 9.99
CA THR A 342 6.31 -3.34 11.43
C THR A 342 5.88 -4.61 12.15
N GLU A 343 4.68 -5.12 11.85
CA GLU A 343 4.16 -6.35 12.46
C GLU A 343 5.09 -7.54 12.20
N ARG A 344 5.57 -7.70 10.95
CA ARG A 344 6.54 -8.75 10.61
C ARG A 344 7.85 -8.63 11.39
N ARG A 345 8.37 -7.42 11.57
CA ARG A 345 9.59 -7.18 12.38
C ARG A 345 9.37 -7.54 13.84
N THR A 346 8.25 -7.12 14.42
CA THR A 346 7.89 -7.46 15.80
C THR A 346 7.72 -8.96 16.00
N LEU A 347 7.10 -9.67 15.05
CA LEU A 347 6.98 -11.12 15.10
C LEU A 347 8.34 -11.82 15.04
N ARG A 348 9.26 -11.37 14.17
CA ARG A 348 10.63 -11.91 14.11
C ARG A 348 11.37 -11.71 15.43
N PHE A 349 11.33 -10.49 15.99
CA PHE A 349 11.93 -10.19 17.29
C PHE A 349 11.38 -11.10 18.39
N ARG A 350 10.04 -11.27 18.46
CA ARG A 350 9.40 -12.15 19.44
C ARG A 350 9.88 -13.60 19.29
N ASN A 351 10.02 -14.09 18.07
CA ASN A 351 10.51 -15.45 17.82
C ASN A 351 11.96 -15.61 18.28
N ILE A 352 12.84 -14.64 17.96
CA ILE A 352 14.24 -14.64 18.39
C ILE A 352 14.34 -14.65 19.92
N VAL A 353 13.59 -13.79 20.60
CA VAL A 353 13.54 -13.74 22.07
C VAL A 353 13.07 -15.08 22.64
N SER A 354 11.98 -15.64 22.09
CA SER A 354 11.47 -16.94 22.55
C SER A 354 12.48 -18.08 22.34
N GLU A 355 13.22 -18.08 21.24
CA GLU A 355 14.25 -19.10 20.97
C GLU A 355 15.46 -18.93 21.88
N LEU A 356 15.86 -17.68 22.16
CA LEU A 356 16.95 -17.36 23.09
C LEU A 356 16.59 -17.77 24.52
N GLU A 357 15.38 -17.48 24.99
CA GLU A 357 14.88 -17.93 26.30
C GLU A 357 14.82 -19.47 26.41
N GLN A 358 14.47 -20.17 25.33
CA GLN A 358 14.52 -21.63 25.30
C GLN A 358 15.95 -22.14 25.43
N LEU A 359 16.92 -21.49 24.79
CA LEU A 359 18.34 -21.81 24.96
C LEU A 359 18.81 -21.56 26.39
N HIS A 360 18.42 -20.44 26.98
CA HIS A 360 18.74 -20.10 28.37
C HIS A 360 18.23 -21.15 29.36
N LYS A 361 17.00 -21.66 29.15
CA LYS A 361 16.43 -22.76 29.95
C LYS A 361 17.24 -24.06 29.80
N LEU A 362 17.65 -24.41 28.59
CA LEU A 362 18.47 -25.59 28.33
C LEU A 362 19.86 -25.46 28.96
N GLU A 363 20.45 -24.27 28.94
CA GLU A 363 21.75 -23.98 29.57
C GLU A 363 21.68 -24.08 31.09
N LEU A 364 20.60 -23.57 31.69
CA LEU A 364 20.34 -23.72 33.13
C LEU A 364 20.19 -25.19 33.52
N ALA A 365 19.36 -25.95 32.79
CA ALA A 365 19.22 -27.39 33.03
C ALA A 365 20.55 -28.13 32.85
N HIS A 366 21.38 -27.70 31.90
CA HIS A 366 22.70 -28.30 31.70
C HIS A 366 23.67 -27.98 32.84
N LEU A 367 23.64 -26.74 33.35
CA LEU A 367 24.39 -26.34 34.54
C LEU A 367 23.95 -27.15 35.77
N GLU A 368 22.64 -27.28 36.00
CA GLU A 368 22.09 -28.06 37.11
C GLU A 368 22.54 -29.53 37.04
N ASN A 369 22.41 -30.17 35.88
CA ASN A 369 22.90 -31.54 35.68
C ASN A 369 24.41 -31.68 35.91
N PHE A 370 25.20 -30.68 35.50
CA PHE A 370 26.65 -30.66 35.74
C PHE A 370 26.99 -30.55 37.23
N LEU A 371 26.27 -29.68 37.96
CA LEU A 371 26.44 -29.49 39.39
C LEU A 371 26.02 -30.74 40.17
N ASP A 372 24.89 -31.36 39.82
CA ASP A 372 24.41 -32.60 40.44
C ASP A 372 25.37 -33.77 40.17
N ALA A 373 25.91 -33.89 38.95
CA ALA A 373 26.90 -34.90 38.61
C ALA A 373 28.23 -34.71 39.37
N GLN A 374 28.67 -33.47 39.60
CA GLN A 374 29.83 -33.19 40.45
C GLN A 374 29.59 -33.60 41.91
N VAL A 375 28.37 -33.43 42.42
CA VAL A 375 27.99 -33.84 43.78
C VAL A 375 27.95 -35.38 43.91
N LEU A 376 27.49 -36.09 42.87
CA LEU A 376 27.35 -37.55 42.88
C LEU A 376 28.64 -38.34 42.56
N ALA A 377 29.50 -37.85 41.67
CA ALA A 377 30.57 -38.68 41.09
C ALA A 377 31.96 -38.51 41.71
N GLY A 378 32.23 -37.44 42.46
CA GLY A 378 33.59 -37.15 42.99
C GLY A 378 34.69 -37.04 41.92
N LYS A 379 34.32 -37.03 40.63
CA LYS A 379 35.18 -36.92 39.45
C LYS A 379 34.49 -35.99 38.47
N ALA A 380 35.08 -34.81 38.27
CA ALA A 380 34.59 -33.82 37.32
C ALA A 380 34.71 -34.38 35.90
N THR A 381 33.58 -34.74 35.28
CA THR A 381 33.53 -34.97 33.83
C THR A 381 33.27 -33.62 33.16
N PRO A 382 34.11 -33.18 32.20
CA PRO A 382 33.94 -31.89 31.55
C PRO A 382 32.66 -31.84 30.71
N LEU A 383 32.08 -30.63 30.66
CA LEU A 383 30.88 -30.28 29.89
C LEU A 383 31.04 -30.72 28.43
N LYS A 384 30.19 -31.63 27.95
CA LYS A 384 30.52 -32.43 26.74
C LYS A 384 30.38 -31.68 25.41
N ASP A 385 29.83 -30.47 25.35
CA ASP A 385 29.86 -29.66 24.12
C ASP A 385 29.46 -28.18 24.32
N PRO A 386 30.32 -27.33 24.93
CA PRO A 386 30.02 -25.90 25.08
C PRO A 386 29.86 -25.17 23.72
N GLY A 387 30.34 -25.76 22.62
CA GLY A 387 30.24 -25.19 21.28
C GLY A 387 28.85 -25.31 20.62
N ALA A 388 27.95 -26.14 21.15
CA ALA A 388 26.61 -26.33 20.57
C ALA A 388 25.71 -25.10 20.82
N PHE A 389 25.69 -24.62 22.06
CA PHE A 389 24.94 -23.41 22.45
C PHE A 389 25.46 -22.17 21.73
N ARG A 390 26.79 -22.05 21.62
CA ARG A 390 27.44 -20.94 20.92
C ARG A 390 27.04 -20.87 19.45
N ARG A 391 27.12 -21.98 18.71
CA ARG A 391 26.74 -22.01 17.28
C ARG A 391 25.29 -21.63 17.07
N LYS A 392 24.39 -22.09 17.96
CA LYS A 392 22.97 -21.75 17.87
C LYS A 392 22.70 -20.28 18.24
N ARG A 393 23.43 -19.69 19.19
CA ARG A 393 23.40 -18.24 19.46
C ARG A 393 23.87 -17.43 18.26
N GLU A 394 25.02 -17.75 17.69
CA GLU A 394 25.54 -17.08 16.49
C GLU A 394 24.53 -17.12 15.33
N GLN A 395 23.79 -18.23 15.17
CA GLN A 395 22.70 -18.33 14.20
C GLN A 395 21.54 -17.37 14.50
N LEU A 396 21.07 -17.29 15.75
CA LEU A 396 20.00 -16.35 16.14
C LEU A 396 20.39 -14.89 15.91
N PHE A 397 21.62 -14.51 16.26
CA PHE A 397 22.12 -13.16 16.01
C PHE A 397 22.33 -12.87 14.52
N SER A 398 22.67 -13.87 13.71
CA SER A 398 22.74 -13.67 12.26
C SER A 398 21.36 -13.44 11.63
N LEU A 399 20.32 -14.08 12.17
CA LEU A 399 18.92 -13.94 11.75
C LEU A 399 18.29 -12.62 12.21
N SER A 400 18.79 -11.98 13.27
CA SER A 400 18.34 -10.63 13.64
C SER A 400 18.86 -9.57 12.67
N LEU A 401 20.04 -9.79 12.09
CA LEU A 401 20.73 -8.83 11.20
C LEU A 401 20.33 -8.94 9.72
N SER A 402 19.49 -9.90 9.34
CA SER A 402 19.04 -10.14 7.96
C SER A 402 17.54 -9.94 7.79
#